data_AF-A0A1N7L762-F1
#
_entry.id   AF-A0A1N7L762-F1
#
_cell.length_a   1.000
_cell.length_b   1.000
_cell.length_c   1.000
_cell.angle_alpha   90.00
_cell.angle_beta   90.00
_cell.angle_gamma   90.00
#
_symmetry.space_group_name_H-M   'P 1'
#
loop_
_entity.id
_entity.type
_entity.pdbx_description
1 polymer ?
#
loop_
_entity_poly.entity_id
_entity_poly.type
_entity_poly.pdbx_seq_one_letter_code
_entity_poly.pdbx_strand_id
1 'polypeptide(L)'
;MCTVTYFPLKNKIVLTSNRDEKPNRSAQEIHREKGIFYPKDATKNGTWFAVSENGNALILLNGAFENHPVKTNYRKSRGLIVLDLIAEEDIFKSIKLIDLENIEPFTLVIFQEKQLAEFRWDGTEKHFKRLDAHLPYIWSSATL
;
A
#
# COMPACT_ATOMS: atom_id res chain seq x y z
N MET A 1 5.11 11.02 9.13
CA MET A 1 3.86 10.24 9.13
C MET A 1 3.31 10.23 7.71
N CYS A 2 3.02 9.09 7.10
CA CYS A 2 2.51 9.09 5.74
C CYS A 2 1.00 9.37 5.71
N THR A 3 0.50 10.04 4.68
CA THR A 3 -0.93 10.33 4.51
C THR A 3 -1.41 9.90 3.13
N VAL A 4 -2.58 9.29 3.06
CA VAL A 4 -3.25 8.96 1.80
C VAL A 4 -4.61 9.63 1.76
N THR A 5 -5.00 10.15 0.61
CA THR A 5 -6.33 10.71 0.39
C THR A 5 -6.95 10.04 -0.82
N TYR A 6 -8.20 9.60 -0.66
CA TYR A 6 -9.07 9.14 -1.72
C TYR A 6 -10.21 10.13 -1.87
N PHE A 7 -10.42 10.61 -3.10
CA PHE A 7 -11.52 11.50 -3.41
C PHE A 7 -12.25 11.04 -4.67
N PRO A 8 -13.52 10.60 -4.57
CA PRO A 8 -14.30 10.24 -5.74
C PRO A 8 -14.84 11.48 -6.44
N LEU A 9 -14.76 11.49 -7.77
CA LEU A 9 -15.43 12.42 -8.67
C LEU A 9 -16.45 11.64 -9.51
N LYS A 10 -17.32 12.32 -10.26
CA LYS A 10 -18.40 11.67 -11.04
C LYS A 10 -17.93 10.47 -11.86
N ASN A 11 -16.85 10.64 -12.63
CA ASN A 11 -16.35 9.62 -13.56
C ASN A 11 -14.88 9.28 -13.35
N LYS A 12 -14.28 9.74 -12.24
CA LYS A 12 -12.85 9.60 -11.96
C LYS A 12 -12.64 9.46 -10.46
N ILE A 13 -11.48 8.96 -10.08
CA ILE A 13 -11.02 9.01 -8.69
C ILE A 13 -9.72 9.79 -8.63
N VAL A 14 -9.44 10.39 -7.48
CA VAL A 14 -8.15 10.99 -7.17
C VAL A 14 -7.58 10.26 -5.97
N LEU A 15 -6.39 9.70 -6.15
CA LEU A 15 -5.61 9.08 -5.08
C LEU A 15 -4.31 9.86 -4.94
N THR A 16 -4.02 10.33 -3.73
CA THR A 16 -2.77 11.01 -3.41
C THR A 16 -2.08 10.32 -2.24
N SER A 17 -0.76 10.34 -2.23
CA SER A 17 0.04 9.84 -1.12
C SER A 17 1.19 10.80 -0.81
N ASN A 18 1.21 11.28 0.42
CA ASN A 18 2.33 12.03 0.98
C ASN A 18 3.16 11.08 1.82
N ARG A 19 4.41 10.87 1.42
CA ARG A 19 5.35 10.00 2.14
C ARG A 19 6.36 10.85 2.90
N ASP A 20 6.27 10.79 4.22
CA ASP A 20 7.28 11.35 5.11
C ASP A 20 8.36 10.28 5.37
N GLU A 21 9.56 10.52 4.86
CA GLU A 21 10.68 9.58 4.94
C GLU A 21 12.03 10.31 4.96
N LYS A 22 13.09 9.61 5.37
CA LYS A 22 14.48 10.09 5.23
C LYS A 22 14.79 10.46 3.75
N PRO A 23 15.46 11.61 3.50
CA PRO A 23 15.74 12.09 2.13
C PRO A 23 16.50 11.10 1.23
N ASN A 24 17.32 10.23 1.80
CA ASN A 24 18.08 9.22 1.05
C ASN A 24 17.22 8.07 0.51
N ARG A 25 15.93 7.98 0.87
CA ARG A 25 14.98 6.99 0.35
C ARG A 25 14.02 7.56 -0.69
N SER A 26 14.21 8.83 -1.08
CA SER A 26 13.44 9.49 -2.14
C SER A 26 13.62 8.76 -3.47
N ALA A 27 12.50 8.49 -4.14
CA ALA A 27 12.53 7.98 -5.50
C ALA A 27 13.07 9.05 -6.45
N GLN A 28 13.91 8.64 -7.39
CA GLN A 28 14.47 9.52 -8.42
C GLN A 28 13.62 9.52 -9.69
N GLU A 29 12.90 8.43 -9.94
CA GLU A 29 12.08 8.23 -11.14
C GLU A 29 10.88 7.32 -10.85
N ILE A 30 9.94 7.30 -11.80
CA ILE A 30 8.84 6.35 -11.84
C ILE A 30 9.27 5.15 -12.68
N HIS A 31 9.29 3.98 -12.06
CA HIS A 31 9.58 2.72 -12.75
C HIS A 31 8.33 2.21 -13.47
N ARG A 32 8.55 1.56 -14.61
CA ARG A 32 7.54 0.82 -15.37
C ARG A 32 8.03 -0.60 -15.64
N GLU A 33 7.30 -1.59 -15.16
CA GLU A 33 7.60 -3.00 -15.39
C GLU A 33 6.30 -3.79 -15.50
N LYS A 34 6.15 -4.60 -16.56
CA LYS A 34 5.00 -5.51 -16.75
C LYS A 34 3.62 -4.82 -16.56
N GLY A 35 3.47 -3.60 -17.08
CA GLY A 35 2.22 -2.84 -16.95
C GLY A 35 1.99 -2.18 -15.59
N ILE A 36 2.96 -2.25 -14.67
CA ILE A 36 2.90 -1.63 -13.34
C ILE A 36 3.79 -0.39 -13.32
N PHE A 37 3.29 0.71 -12.74
CA PHE A 37 3.94 2.00 -12.60
C PHE A 37 4.08 2.36 -11.12
N TYR A 38 5.29 2.71 -10.68
CA TYR A 38 5.54 3.01 -9.27
C TYR A 38 6.83 3.82 -9.04
N PRO A 39 6.88 4.71 -8.04
CA PRO A 39 8.15 5.20 -7.50
C PRO A 39 8.87 4.07 -6.75
N LYS A 40 10.18 3.88 -7.00
CA LYS A 40 10.96 2.85 -6.32
C LYS A 40 11.75 3.45 -5.15
N ASP A 41 11.69 2.80 -3.99
CA ASP A 41 12.52 3.14 -2.84
C ASP A 41 13.99 2.84 -3.16
N ALA A 42 14.83 3.87 -3.13
CA ALA A 42 16.24 3.81 -3.49
C ALA A 42 17.06 2.84 -2.62
N THR A 43 16.58 2.47 -1.44
CA THR A 43 17.31 1.65 -0.47
C THR A 43 16.77 0.23 -0.33
N LYS A 44 15.44 0.05 -0.43
CA LYS A 44 14.76 -1.22 -0.17
C LYS A 44 14.16 -1.86 -1.41
N ASN A 45 14.30 -1.23 -2.59
CA ASN A 45 13.83 -1.69 -3.90
C ASN A 45 12.33 -1.97 -4.05
N GLY A 46 11.53 -1.76 -3.00
CA GLY A 46 10.07 -1.83 -3.05
C GLY A 46 9.43 -0.49 -3.39
N THR A 47 8.11 -0.39 -3.22
CA THR A 47 7.35 0.84 -3.42
C THR A 47 6.36 1.10 -2.29
N TRP A 48 5.93 2.35 -2.11
CA TRP A 48 4.79 2.70 -1.27
C TRP A 48 3.52 3.01 -2.08
N PHE A 49 3.62 3.06 -3.40
CA PHE A 49 2.51 3.38 -4.29
C PHE A 49 2.71 2.61 -5.60
N ALA A 50 1.73 1.81 -6.01
CA ALA A 50 1.75 1.20 -7.33
C ALA A 50 0.41 1.39 -8.04
N VAL A 51 0.47 1.54 -9.36
CA VAL A 51 -0.68 1.60 -10.25
C VAL A 51 -0.46 0.63 -11.40
N SER A 52 -1.46 -0.14 -11.81
CA SER A 52 -1.40 -0.97 -13.01
C SER A 52 -2.04 -0.27 -14.22
N GLU A 53 -1.71 -0.73 -15.42
CA GLU A 53 -2.31 -0.23 -16.68
C GLU A 53 -3.83 -0.42 -16.74
N ASN A 54 -4.37 -1.39 -16.00
CA ASN A 54 -5.80 -1.63 -15.87
C ASN A 54 -6.48 -0.70 -14.84
N GLY A 55 -5.72 0.23 -14.23
CA GLY A 55 -6.24 1.21 -13.28
C GLY A 55 -6.37 0.70 -11.84
N ASN A 56 -5.79 -0.46 -11.51
CA ASN A 56 -5.70 -0.89 -10.12
C ASN A 56 -4.64 -0.06 -9.39
N ALA A 57 -4.84 0.20 -8.10
CA ALA A 57 -3.88 0.91 -7.28
C ALA A 57 -3.72 0.24 -5.91
N LEU A 58 -2.48 0.25 -5.41
CA LEU A 58 -2.10 -0.21 -4.09
C LEU A 58 -1.19 0.82 -3.43
N ILE A 59 -1.57 1.28 -2.25
CA ILE A 59 -0.81 2.30 -1.51
C ILE A 59 -0.52 1.79 -0.10
N LEU A 60 0.75 1.86 0.28
CA LEU A 60 1.27 1.38 1.55
C LEU A 60 1.42 2.52 2.56
N LEU A 61 0.92 2.27 3.76
CA LEU A 61 1.09 3.09 4.95
C LEU A 61 1.80 2.29 6.03
N ASN A 62 2.54 3.00 6.88
CA ASN A 62 3.27 2.39 7.99
C ASN A 62 2.32 1.91 9.09
N GLY A 63 2.56 0.70 9.59
CA GLY A 63 1.84 0.14 10.73
C GLY A 63 0.37 -0.18 10.45
N ALA A 64 -0.27 -0.84 11.41
CA ALA A 64 -1.69 -1.11 11.37
C ALA A 64 -2.45 -0.01 12.11
N PHE A 65 -2.83 -0.24 13.37
CA PHE A 65 -3.64 0.69 14.17
C PHE A 65 -2.79 1.61 15.04
N GLU A 66 -1.64 1.13 15.49
CA GLU A 66 -0.75 1.82 16.42
C GLU A 66 0.73 1.58 16.07
N ASN A 67 1.62 2.26 16.78
CA ASN A 67 3.05 2.00 16.67
C ASN A 67 3.37 0.61 17.23
N HIS A 68 4.33 -0.08 16.62
CA HIS A 68 4.75 -1.42 16.98
C HIS A 68 6.26 -1.47 17.26
N PRO A 69 6.73 -2.35 18.16
CA PRO A 69 8.16 -2.55 18.34
C PRO A 69 8.79 -3.14 17.06
N VAL A 70 9.79 -2.45 16.54
CA VAL A 70 10.52 -2.86 15.33
C VAL A 70 11.37 -4.09 15.62
N LYS A 71 11.21 -5.15 14.83
CA LYS A 71 12.08 -6.34 14.88
C LYS A 71 13.34 -6.10 14.04
N THR A 72 14.45 -6.72 14.45
CA THR A 72 15.73 -6.61 13.74
C THR A 72 15.71 -7.27 12.37
N ASN A 73 14.99 -8.39 12.20
CA ASN A 73 15.01 -9.19 10.98
C ASN A 73 13.58 -9.54 10.52
N TYR A 74 12.99 -8.69 9.66
CA TYR A 74 11.78 -9.04 8.92
C TYR A 74 12.12 -9.83 7.65
N ARG A 75 11.25 -10.77 7.29
CA ARG A 75 11.44 -11.69 6.15
C ARG A 75 11.48 -10.96 4.80
N LYS A 76 10.64 -9.93 4.62
CA LYS A 76 10.51 -9.18 3.37
C LYS A 76 10.12 -7.73 3.65
N SER A 77 10.54 -6.81 2.79
CA SER A 77 10.11 -5.42 2.88
C SER A 77 8.63 -5.28 2.49
N ARG A 78 7.89 -4.45 3.21
CA ARG A 78 6.48 -4.16 2.93
C ARG A 78 6.27 -3.58 1.53
N GLY A 79 7.24 -2.82 1.03
CA GLY A 79 7.16 -2.27 -0.31
C GLY A 79 7.34 -3.31 -1.43
N LEU A 80 7.96 -4.45 -1.14
CA LEU A 80 7.99 -5.58 -2.08
C LEU A 80 6.66 -6.37 -2.03
N ILE A 81 5.98 -6.41 -0.88
CA ILE A 81 4.62 -6.98 -0.77
C ILE A 81 3.64 -6.23 -1.69
N VAL A 82 3.77 -4.90 -1.80
CA VAL A 82 2.99 -4.10 -2.75
C VAL A 82 3.21 -4.56 -4.19
N LEU A 83 4.47 -4.79 -4.58
CA LEU A 83 4.83 -5.25 -5.93
C LEU A 83 4.34 -6.67 -6.21
N ASP A 84 4.42 -7.58 -5.23
CA ASP A 84 3.89 -8.93 -5.38
C ASP A 84 2.37 -8.87 -5.63
N LEU A 85 1.65 -8.08 -4.84
CA LEU A 85 0.18 -8.04 -4.89
C LEU A 85 -0.36 -7.33 -6.13
N ILE A 86 0.23 -6.21 -6.55
CA ILE A 86 -0.26 -5.45 -7.72
C ILE A 86 -0.05 -6.20 -9.05
N ALA A 87 0.84 -7.19 -9.06
CA ALA A 87 1.07 -8.07 -10.20
C ALA A 87 0.02 -9.18 -10.33
N GLU A 88 -0.80 -9.41 -9.31
CA GLU A 88 -1.86 -10.41 -9.31
C GLU A 88 -3.12 -9.90 -10.00
N GLU A 89 -3.85 -10.82 -10.64
CA GLU A 89 -5.12 -10.51 -11.31
C GLU A 89 -6.21 -10.13 -10.29
N ASP A 90 -6.32 -10.88 -9.18
CA ASP A 90 -7.28 -10.64 -8.10
C ASP A 90 -6.54 -10.26 -6.81
N ILE A 91 -6.37 -8.96 -6.60
CA ILE A 91 -5.64 -8.41 -5.44
C ILE A 91 -6.38 -8.76 -4.15
N PHE A 92 -7.71 -8.74 -4.16
CA PHE A 92 -8.53 -9.01 -2.98
C PHE A 92 -8.46 -10.48 -2.53
N LYS A 93 -8.28 -11.41 -3.45
CA LYS A 93 -7.99 -12.81 -3.14
C LYS A 93 -6.55 -12.98 -2.70
N SER A 94 -5.59 -12.40 -3.42
CA SER A 94 -4.16 -12.56 -3.12
C SER A 94 -3.77 -12.00 -1.75
N ILE A 95 -4.35 -10.88 -1.30
CA ILE A 95 -4.09 -10.33 0.04
C ILE A 95 -4.59 -11.25 1.17
N LYS A 96 -5.63 -12.05 0.93
CA LYS A 96 -6.11 -13.03 1.92
C LYS A 96 -5.18 -14.22 2.02
N LEU A 97 -4.61 -14.66 0.91
CA LEU A 97 -3.77 -15.85 0.81
C LEU A 97 -2.30 -15.60 1.12
N ILE A 98 -1.80 -14.38 0.93
CA ILE A 98 -0.38 -14.07 1.09
C ILE A 98 0.12 -14.41 2.50
N ASP A 99 1.25 -15.08 2.59
CA ASP A 99 1.91 -15.30 3.87
C ASP A 99 2.57 -14.01 4.35
N LEU A 100 2.17 -13.56 5.54
CA LEU A 100 2.70 -12.37 6.22
C LEU A 100 3.48 -12.73 7.49
N GLU A 101 3.83 -14.01 7.67
CA GLU A 101 4.70 -14.43 8.75
C GLU A 101 6.01 -13.64 8.71
N ASN A 102 6.35 -13.07 9.87
CA ASN A 102 7.50 -12.22 10.09
C ASN A 102 7.62 -11.03 9.10
N ILE A 103 6.48 -10.45 8.70
CA ILE A 103 6.39 -9.18 8.00
C ILE A 103 6.02 -8.07 8.99
N GLU A 104 6.69 -6.92 8.87
CA GLU A 104 6.42 -5.74 9.67
C GLU A 104 4.97 -5.25 9.49
N PRO A 105 4.25 -4.82 10.54
CA PRO A 105 2.89 -4.31 10.42
C PRO A 105 2.71 -3.19 9.39
N PHE A 106 1.56 -3.20 8.70
CA PHE A 106 1.26 -2.23 7.65
C PHE A 106 -0.23 -2.09 7.35
N THR A 107 -0.55 -1.00 6.66
CA THR A 107 -1.87 -0.72 6.11
C THR A 107 -1.75 -0.59 4.60
N LEU A 108 -2.68 -1.19 3.86
CA LEU A 108 -2.85 -1.00 2.42
C LEU A 108 -4.19 -0.34 2.14
N VAL A 109 -4.16 0.66 1.28
CA VAL A 109 -5.34 1.15 0.55
C VAL A 109 -5.33 0.46 -0.81
N ILE A 110 -6.43 -0.22 -1.13
CA ILE A 110 -6.58 -1.06 -2.31
C ILE A 110 -7.71 -0.51 -3.17
N PHE A 111 -7.43 -0.24 -4.44
CA PHE A 111 -8.44 0.07 -5.44
C PHE A 111 -8.32 -0.90 -6.61
N GLN A 112 -9.37 -1.68 -6.85
CA GLN A 112 -9.44 -2.62 -7.97
C GLN A 112 -10.87 -2.70 -8.46
N GLU A 113 -11.09 -2.65 -9.78
CA GLU A 113 -12.42 -2.78 -10.40
C GLU A 113 -13.50 -1.87 -9.77
N LYS A 114 -13.16 -0.60 -9.52
CA LYS A 114 -14.03 0.40 -8.86
C LYS A 114 -14.40 0.07 -7.41
N GLN A 115 -13.78 -0.93 -6.79
CA GLN A 115 -13.93 -1.26 -5.39
C GLN A 115 -12.78 -0.66 -4.59
N LEU A 116 -13.10 -0.03 -3.46
CA LEU A 116 -12.15 0.51 -2.51
C LEU A 116 -12.13 -0.35 -1.25
N ALA A 117 -10.95 -0.68 -0.76
CA ALA A 117 -10.79 -1.37 0.52
C ALA A 117 -9.58 -0.88 1.29
N GLU A 118 -9.62 -1.15 2.58
CA GLU A 118 -8.51 -1.07 3.50
C GLU A 118 -8.15 -2.47 3.98
N PHE A 119 -6.85 -2.77 3.99
CA PHE A 119 -6.30 -3.95 4.62
C PHE A 119 -5.27 -3.52 5.66
N ARG A 120 -5.29 -4.14 6.84
CA ARG A 120 -4.25 -3.93 7.87
C ARG A 120 -3.70 -5.27 8.34
N TRP A 121 -2.39 -5.37 8.35
CA TRP A 121 -1.65 -6.45 9.00
C TRP A 121 -1.06 -5.90 10.29
N ASP A 122 -1.53 -6.37 11.44
CA ASP A 122 -1.05 -5.88 12.75
C ASP A 122 0.16 -6.66 13.30
N GLY A 123 0.64 -7.66 12.56
CA GLY A 123 1.72 -8.55 12.99
C GLY A 123 1.24 -9.92 13.50
N THR A 124 -0.07 -10.05 13.74
CA THR A 124 -0.73 -11.27 14.22
C THR A 124 -1.97 -11.63 13.41
N GLU A 125 -2.83 -10.66 13.12
CA GLU A 125 -4.09 -10.84 12.44
C GLU A 125 -4.21 -9.93 11.21
N LYS A 126 -5.00 -10.43 10.25
CA LYS A 126 -5.34 -9.73 9.02
C LYS A 126 -6.71 -9.07 9.17
N HIS A 127 -6.75 -7.75 9.10
CA HIS A 127 -7.97 -6.96 9.15
C HIS A 127 -8.31 -6.48 7.75
N PHE A 128 -9.54 -6.72 7.30
CA PHE A 128 -9.98 -6.32 5.96
C PHE A 128 -11.33 -5.61 6.04
N LYS A 129 -11.40 -4.43 5.40
CA LYS A 129 -12.59 -3.59 5.39
C LYS A 129 -12.85 -3.08 3.98
N ARG A 130 -14.01 -3.44 3.43
CA ARG A 130 -14.53 -2.78 2.21
C ARG A 130 -15.05 -1.39 2.56
N LEU A 131 -14.83 -0.44 1.67
CA LEU A 131 -15.23 0.96 1.83
C LEU A 131 -16.19 1.33 0.70
N ASP A 132 -17.03 2.32 0.96
CA ASP A 132 -17.93 2.86 -0.06
C ASP A 132 -17.12 3.78 -0.99
N ALA A 133 -16.83 3.32 -2.20
CA ALA A 133 -16.04 4.07 -3.18
C ALA A 133 -16.68 5.41 -3.59
N HIS A 134 -17.93 5.69 -3.21
CA HIS A 134 -18.58 6.98 -3.47
C HIS A 134 -18.32 8.05 -2.40
N LEU A 135 -17.62 7.71 -1.32
CA LEU A 135 -17.28 8.63 -0.24
C LEU A 135 -15.79 9.01 -0.24
N PRO A 136 -15.44 10.23 0.18
CA PRO A 136 -14.04 10.61 0.37
C PRO A 136 -13.46 9.95 1.64
N TYR A 137 -12.18 9.62 1.60
CA TYR A 137 -11.44 9.06 2.73
C TYR A 137 -10.06 9.68 2.87
N ILE A 138 -9.58 9.72 4.10
CA ILE A 138 -8.20 10.06 4.43
C ILE A 138 -7.66 9.02 5.41
N TRP A 139 -6.40 8.64 5.20
CA TRP A 139 -5.65 7.78 6.10
C TRP A 139 -4.40 8.50 6.55
N SER A 140 -4.08 8.34 7.82
CA SER A 140 -2.79 8.72 8.37
C SER A 140 -2.12 7.49 8.96
N SER A 141 -0.83 7.31 8.66
CA SER A 141 -0.08 6.16 9.19
C SER A 141 0.05 6.26 10.71
N ALA A 142 0.19 5.11 11.36
CA ALA A 142 0.76 5.12 12.71
C ALA A 142 2.14 5.77 12.66
N THR A 143 2.57 6.36 13.78
CA THR A 143 3.98 6.69 13.97
C THR A 143 4.78 5.39 14.01
N LEU A 144 6.00 5.43 13.47
CA LEU A 144 6.99 4.35 13.61
C LEU A 144 7.90 4.69 14.79
#